data_AF-A0A0K8QS20-F1
#
_entry.id   AF-A0A0K8QS20-F1
#
_cell.length_a   1.000
_cell.length_b   1.000
_cell.length_c   1.000
_cell.angle_alpha   90.00
_cell.angle_beta   90.00
_cell.angle_gamma   90.00
#
_symmetry.space_group_name_H-M   'P 1'
#
loop_
_entity.id
_entity.type
_entity.pdbx_description
1 polymer ?
#
loop_
_entity_poly.entity_id
_entity_poly.type
_entity_poly.pdbx_seq_one_letter_code
_entity_poly.pdbx_strand_id
1 'polypeptide(L)'
;MHRILQHIFHAGRKNPPKAVLDAFVAQYGESLNIEWLKENENYEAVFYKENTEIIAIFSASGVLLEQKFNLDLSLVTPPVAAQASAVGELMNLIEIDRQGKIYYEIIARDGMLDRYSLLLEENGTVLEKRKL
;
A
#
# COMPACT_ATOMS: atom_id res chain seq x y z
N MET A 1 -8.99 7.36 -11.16
CA MET A 1 -8.11 6.18 -10.99
C MET A 1 -6.84 6.62 -10.25
N HIS A 2 -6.85 6.59 -8.91
CA HIS A 2 -5.64 6.82 -8.12
C HIS A 2 -4.80 5.55 -8.20
N ARG A 3 -3.89 5.49 -9.18
CA ARG A 3 -2.80 4.52 -9.20
C ARG A 3 -1.89 4.88 -8.02
N ILE A 4 -1.49 3.92 -7.21
CA ILE A 4 -0.35 3.95 -6.29
C ILE A 4 0.79 4.80 -6.92
N LEU A 5 0.87 6.08 -6.52
CA LEU A 5 1.29 7.18 -7.40
C LEU A 5 2.81 7.27 -7.64
N GLN A 6 3.58 6.19 -7.42
CA GLN A 6 5.03 6.20 -7.62
C GLN A 6 5.66 4.94 -8.25
N HIS A 7 4.92 3.91 -8.66
CA HIS A 7 5.56 2.68 -9.20
C HIS A 7 5.94 2.75 -10.70
N ILE A 8 6.51 3.87 -11.17
CA ILE A 8 6.85 4.06 -12.60
C ILE A 8 8.35 4.02 -12.90
N PHE A 9 9.26 4.05 -11.93
CA PHE A 9 10.69 4.02 -12.24
C PHE A 9 11.39 2.84 -11.58
N HIS A 10 11.68 1.81 -12.40
CA HIS A 10 12.64 0.69 -12.24
C HIS A 10 12.09 -0.74 -12.20
N ALA A 11 10.77 -0.95 -12.09
CA ALA A 11 10.24 -2.32 -12.10
C ALA A 11 10.08 -2.88 -13.52
N GLY A 12 10.88 -3.89 -13.87
CA GLY A 12 10.65 -4.69 -15.06
C GLY A 12 9.61 -5.77 -14.78
N ARG A 13 8.61 -5.93 -15.68
CA ARG A 13 7.69 -7.09 -15.64
C ARG A 13 8.52 -8.37 -15.67
N LYS A 14 8.50 -9.13 -14.59
CA LYS A 14 9.24 -10.39 -14.46
C LYS A 14 8.36 -11.45 -13.83
N ASN A 15 8.48 -12.67 -14.34
CA ASN A 15 7.92 -13.84 -13.68
C ASN A 15 8.68 -14.08 -12.37
N PRO A 16 7.99 -14.09 -11.22
CA PRO A 16 8.61 -14.39 -9.93
C PRO A 16 9.05 -15.86 -9.85
N PRO A 17 10.03 -16.19 -8.97
CA PRO A 17 10.44 -17.57 -8.70
C PRO A 17 9.28 -18.42 -8.18
N LYS A 18 9.38 -19.75 -8.34
CA LYS A 18 8.36 -20.68 -7.85
C LYS A 18 8.05 -20.50 -6.36
N ALA A 19 9.06 -20.26 -5.52
CA ALA A 19 8.86 -20.04 -4.09
C ALA A 19 7.96 -18.83 -3.79
N VAL A 20 8.07 -17.76 -4.58
CA VAL A 20 7.23 -16.56 -4.45
C VAL A 20 5.81 -16.83 -4.94
N LEU A 21 5.65 -17.54 -6.06
CA LEU A 21 4.33 -17.94 -6.56
C LEU A 21 3.61 -18.83 -5.56
N ASP A 22 4.29 -19.83 -5.01
CA ASP A 22 3.74 -20.77 -4.03
C ASP A 22 3.32 -20.02 -2.75
N ALA A 23 4.16 -19.08 -2.27
CA ALA A 23 3.84 -18.25 -1.12
C ALA A 23 2.64 -17.33 -1.36
N PHE A 24 2.56 -16.72 -2.54
CA PHE A 24 1.42 -15.91 -2.94
C PHE A 24 0.12 -16.73 -2.92
N VAL A 25 0.12 -17.90 -3.56
CA VAL A 25 -1.06 -18.77 -3.64
C VAL A 25 -1.46 -19.28 -2.26
N ALA A 26 -0.48 -19.62 -1.40
CA ALA A 26 -0.76 -20.05 -0.03
C ALA A 26 -1.45 -18.94 0.79
N GLN A 27 -1.07 -17.68 0.58
CA GLN A 27 -1.59 -16.53 1.33
C GLN A 27 -2.92 -16.02 0.78
N TYR A 28 -3.01 -15.87 -0.53
CA TYR A 28 -4.12 -15.15 -1.19
C TYR A 28 -5.05 -16.06 -2.00
N GLY A 29 -4.67 -17.32 -2.22
CA GLY A 29 -5.34 -18.24 -3.14
C GLY A 29 -5.00 -17.95 -4.60
N GLU A 30 -5.74 -18.58 -5.50
CA GLU A 30 -5.65 -18.25 -6.93
C GLU A 30 -6.33 -16.90 -7.17
N SER A 31 -5.56 -15.89 -7.60
CA SER A 31 -6.07 -14.56 -7.95
C SER A 31 -5.97 -14.34 -9.45
N LEU A 32 -7.00 -13.70 -10.02
CA LEU A 32 -7.01 -13.34 -11.44
C LEU A 32 -6.31 -11.99 -11.64
N ASN A 33 -5.57 -11.85 -12.75
CA ASN A 33 -4.96 -10.59 -13.21
C ASN A 33 -3.90 -9.97 -12.29
N ILE A 34 -3.01 -10.79 -11.72
CA ILE A 34 -1.86 -10.30 -10.93
C ILE A 34 -0.83 -9.65 -11.86
N GLU A 35 -0.45 -8.41 -11.59
CA GLU A 35 0.73 -7.79 -12.20
C GLU A 35 1.95 -7.98 -11.29
N TRP A 36 2.98 -8.63 -11.83
CA TRP A 36 4.24 -8.85 -11.12
C TRP A 36 5.31 -7.84 -11.54
N LEU A 37 5.90 -7.22 -10.53
CA LEU A 37 6.97 -6.25 -10.64
C LEU A 37 8.17 -6.76 -9.83
N LYS A 38 9.40 -6.55 -10.34
CA LYS A 38 10.62 -6.80 -9.56
C LYS A 38 11.24 -5.47 -9.17
N GLU A 39 11.43 -5.24 -7.88
CA GLU A 39 12.15 -4.09 -7.35
C GLU A 39 13.30 -4.58 -6.46
N ASN A 40 14.54 -4.23 -6.81
CA ASN A 40 15.75 -4.77 -6.19
C ASN A 40 15.72 -6.31 -6.15
N GLU A 41 15.78 -6.93 -4.96
CA GLU A 41 15.68 -8.39 -4.79
C GLU A 41 14.29 -8.88 -4.37
N ASN A 42 13.30 -7.99 -4.38
CA ASN A 42 11.93 -8.28 -3.99
C ASN A 42 11.01 -8.38 -5.21
N TYR A 43 9.89 -9.07 -5.00
CA TYR A 43 8.85 -9.29 -5.98
C TYR A 43 7.56 -8.71 -5.45
N GLU A 44 6.98 -7.80 -6.20
CA GLU A 44 5.74 -7.14 -5.88
C GLU A 44 4.62 -7.71 -6.74
N ALA A 45 3.54 -8.14 -6.09
CA ALA A 45 2.29 -8.52 -6.73
C ALA A 45 1.26 -7.41 -6.51
N VAL A 46 0.76 -6.85 -7.60
CA VAL A 46 -0.39 -5.94 -7.59
C VAL A 46 -1.60 -6.69 -8.12
N PHE A 47 -2.66 -6.78 -7.33
CA PHE A 47 -3.85 -7.55 -7.66
C PHE A 47 -5.09 -7.01 -6.94
N TYR A 48 -6.25 -7.54 -7.28
CA TYR A 48 -7.51 -7.18 -6.64
C TYR A 48 -8.10 -8.40 -5.93
N LYS A 49 -8.58 -8.19 -4.70
CA LYS A 49 -9.39 -9.16 -3.96
C LYS A 49 -10.58 -8.42 -3.36
N GLU A 50 -11.79 -8.89 -3.65
CA GLU A 50 -13.03 -8.29 -3.12
C GLU A 50 -13.11 -6.75 -3.35
N ASN A 51 -12.75 -6.30 -4.56
CA ASN A 51 -12.64 -4.88 -4.96
C ASN A 51 -11.58 -4.05 -4.23
N THR A 52 -10.79 -4.65 -3.36
CA THR A 52 -9.64 -3.99 -2.72
C THR A 52 -8.39 -4.24 -3.57
N GLU A 53 -7.71 -3.16 -3.99
CA GLU A 53 -6.38 -3.26 -4.58
C GLU A 53 -5.37 -3.59 -3.48
N ILE A 54 -4.61 -4.66 -3.68
CA ILE A 54 -3.61 -5.15 -2.76
C ILE A 54 -2.26 -5.14 -3.46
N ILE A 55 -1.25 -4.64 -2.76
CA ILE A 55 0.16 -4.81 -3.12
C ILE A 55 0.78 -5.74 -2.10
N ALA A 56 1.34 -6.87 -2.54
CA ALA A 56 2.07 -7.78 -1.68
C ALA A 56 3.54 -7.85 -2.12
N ILE A 57 4.46 -7.57 -1.20
CA ILE A 57 5.90 -7.54 -1.46
C ILE A 57 6.53 -8.77 -0.82
N PHE A 58 7.16 -9.60 -1.63
CA PHE A 58 7.84 -10.83 -1.23
C PHE A 58 9.35 -10.72 -1.43
N SER A 59 10.12 -11.37 -0.55
CA SER A 59 11.53 -11.65 -0.82
C SER A 59 11.69 -12.69 -1.94
N ALA A 60 12.90 -12.83 -2.50
CA ALA A 60 13.21 -13.89 -3.46
C ALA A 60 12.97 -15.33 -2.92
N SER A 61 12.94 -15.52 -1.60
CA SER A 61 12.64 -16.81 -0.96
C SER A 61 11.16 -17.03 -0.67
N GLY A 62 10.28 -16.10 -1.05
CA GLY A 62 8.83 -16.20 -0.82
C GLY A 62 8.37 -15.73 0.57
N VAL A 63 9.20 -15.01 1.33
CA VAL A 63 8.76 -14.41 2.60
C VAL A 63 7.96 -13.15 2.30
N LEU A 64 6.73 -13.04 2.82
CA LEU A 64 5.94 -11.81 2.76
C LEU A 64 6.60 -10.75 3.66
N LEU A 65 7.06 -9.66 3.06
CA LEU A 65 7.75 -8.57 3.76
C LEU A 65 6.79 -7.44 4.11
N GLU A 66 5.86 -7.15 3.22
CA GLU A 66 4.91 -6.04 3.35
C GLU A 66 3.67 -6.34 2.52
N GLN A 67 2.52 -5.92 3.01
CA GLN A 67 1.30 -5.86 2.22
C GLN A 67 0.62 -4.51 2.41
N LYS A 68 0.09 -3.95 1.34
CA LYS A 68 -0.64 -2.69 1.32
C LYS A 68 -2.06 -2.93 0.84
N PHE A 69 -3.01 -2.30 1.51
CA PHE A 69 -4.43 -2.36 1.17
C PHE A 69 -4.92 -0.95 0.85
N ASN A 70 -5.43 -0.74 -0.36
CA ASN A 70 -6.09 0.51 -0.73
C ASN A 70 -7.52 0.49 -0.18
N LEU A 71 -7.68 0.99 1.04
CA LEU A 71 -8.92 0.89 1.80
C LEU A 71 -9.96 1.93 1.36
N ASP A 72 -11.23 1.59 1.58
CA ASP A 72 -12.30 2.57 1.54
C ASP A 72 -12.11 3.60 2.66
N LEU A 73 -12.36 4.89 2.36
CA LEU A 73 -12.14 5.99 3.31
C LEU A 73 -13.04 5.86 4.56
N SER A 74 -14.17 5.16 4.47
CA SER A 74 -15.05 4.89 5.61
C SER A 74 -14.43 3.96 6.66
N LEU A 75 -13.35 3.25 6.32
CA LEU A 75 -12.62 2.37 7.24
C LEU A 75 -11.53 3.10 8.04
N VAL A 76 -11.40 4.42 7.88
CA VAL A 76 -10.38 5.21 8.60
C VAL A 76 -10.53 5.08 10.12
N THR A 77 -9.42 4.84 10.81
CA THR A 77 -9.40 4.79 12.27
C THR A 77 -9.42 6.21 12.87
N PRO A 78 -9.96 6.41 14.10
CA PRO A 78 -10.00 7.74 14.70
C PRO A 78 -8.65 8.47 14.77
N PRO A 79 -7.52 7.82 15.13
CA PRO A 79 -6.21 8.49 15.15
C PRO A 79 -5.77 8.98 13.77
N VAL A 80 -6.00 8.18 12.73
CA VAL A 80 -5.65 8.53 11.33
C VAL A 80 -6.56 9.65 10.80
N ALA A 81 -7.86 9.57 11.10
CA ALA A 81 -8.83 10.60 10.72
C ALA A 81 -8.48 11.96 11.33
N ALA A 82 -8.00 11.98 12.58
CA ALA A 82 -7.55 13.19 13.24
C ALA A 82 -6.37 13.85 12.52
N GLN A 83 -5.40 13.05 12.06
CA GLN A 83 -4.26 13.57 11.29
C GLN A 83 -4.68 14.10 9.92
N ALA A 84 -5.60 13.41 9.23
CA ALA A 84 -6.15 13.90 7.98
C ALA A 84 -6.87 15.24 8.18
N SER A 85 -7.72 15.34 9.21
CA SER A 85 -8.52 16.52 9.53
C SER A 85 -7.67 17.74 9.92
N ALA A 86 -6.49 17.51 10.51
CA ALA A 86 -5.51 18.55 10.80
C ALA A 86 -4.89 19.17 9.52
N VAL A 87 -5.04 18.52 8.36
CA VAL A 87 -4.65 19.03 7.05
C VAL A 87 -5.89 19.52 6.27
N GLY A 88 -6.93 18.69 6.20
CA GLY A 88 -8.15 18.95 5.45
C GLY A 88 -8.93 17.67 5.14
N GLU A 89 -9.33 17.49 3.89
CA GLU A 89 -10.12 16.35 3.43
C GLU A 89 -9.24 15.12 3.19
N LEU A 90 -9.63 13.96 3.74
CA LEU A 90 -9.01 12.67 3.43
C LEU A 90 -9.36 12.25 1.99
N MET A 91 -8.34 12.01 1.17
CA MET A 91 -8.49 11.67 -0.25
C MET A 91 -8.11 10.22 -0.57
N ASN A 92 -7.21 9.63 0.23
CA ASN A 92 -6.76 8.26 0.05
C ASN A 92 -6.33 7.66 1.40
N LEU A 93 -6.59 6.37 1.58
CA LEU A 93 -6.26 5.60 2.78
C LEU A 93 -5.62 4.29 2.36
N ILE A 94 -4.34 4.12 2.67
CA ILE A 94 -3.61 2.88 2.47
C ILE A 94 -3.19 2.35 3.83
N GLU A 95 -3.64 1.15 4.18
CA GLU A 95 -3.07 0.41 5.31
C GLU A 95 -1.84 -0.35 4.83
N ILE A 96 -0.78 -0.32 5.62
CA ILE A 96 0.48 -1.00 5.34
C ILE A 96 0.76 -1.92 6.53
N ASP A 97 0.73 -3.23 6.28
CA ASP A 97 1.19 -4.24 7.24
C ASP A 97 2.61 -4.65 6.87
N ARG A 98 3.55 -4.33 7.75
CA ARG A 98 4.95 -4.76 7.70
C ARG A 98 5.20 -5.77 8.79
N GLN A 99 5.02 -7.05 8.46
CA GLN A 99 5.30 -8.18 9.35
C GLN A 99 4.59 -8.05 10.73
N GLY A 100 3.33 -7.64 10.71
CA GLY A 100 2.49 -7.47 11.89
C GLY A 100 2.52 -6.07 12.50
N LYS A 101 3.33 -5.14 12.00
CA LYS A 101 3.29 -3.73 12.41
C LYS A 101 2.50 -2.91 11.39
N ILE A 102 1.44 -2.27 11.86
CA ILE A 102 0.51 -1.48 11.04
C ILE A 102 0.97 -0.02 10.95
N TYR A 103 0.93 0.48 9.72
CA TYR A 103 1.12 1.88 9.37
C TYR A 103 0.00 2.31 8.42
N TYR A 104 -0.16 3.62 8.27
CA TYR A 104 -1.07 4.18 7.28
C TYR A 104 -0.34 5.20 6.40
N GLU A 105 -0.50 5.08 5.10
CA GLU A 105 -0.21 6.17 4.17
C GLU A 105 -1.53 6.83 3.77
N ILE A 106 -1.64 8.14 4.00
CA ILE A 106 -2.82 8.91 3.63
C ILE A 106 -2.45 10.06 2.71
N ILE A 107 -3.39 10.43 1.85
CA ILE A 107 -3.36 11.72 1.14
C ILE A 107 -4.47 12.57 1.73
N ALA A 108 -4.11 13.77 2.19
CA ALA A 108 -5.06 14.79 2.63
C ALA A 108 -4.93 16.05 1.78
N ARG A 109 -6.05 16.74 1.54
CA ARG A 109 -6.12 17.95 0.72
C ARG A 109 -6.63 19.13 1.54
N ASP A 110 -5.88 20.22 1.55
CA ASP A 110 -6.28 21.43 2.28
C ASP A 110 -7.31 22.28 1.53
N GLY A 111 -7.77 23.36 2.16
CA GLY A 111 -8.74 24.29 1.57
C GLY A 111 -8.23 25.07 0.34
N MET A 112 -6.92 25.07 0.09
CA MET A 112 -6.29 25.65 -1.10
C MET A 112 -6.09 24.62 -2.22
N LEU A 113 -6.59 23.40 -2.02
CA LEU A 113 -6.44 22.24 -2.91
C LEU A 113 -5.02 21.67 -2.97
N ASP A 114 -4.12 22.09 -2.09
CA ASP A 114 -2.80 21.50 -1.96
C ASP A 114 -2.92 20.10 -1.32
N ARG A 115 -2.19 19.14 -1.88
CA ARG A 115 -2.21 17.75 -1.40
C ARG A 115 -0.97 17.48 -0.56
N TYR A 116 -1.16 16.72 0.51
CA TYR A 116 -0.10 16.27 1.40
C TYR A 116 -0.19 14.76 1.53
N SER A 117 0.96 14.10 1.40
CA SER A 117 1.12 12.70 1.77
C SER A 117 1.66 12.62 3.19
N LEU A 118 1.02 11.80 4.02
CA LEU A 118 1.45 11.52 5.39
C LEU A 118 1.67 10.02 5.55
N LEU A 119 2.76 9.66 6.22
CA LEU A 119 3.01 8.30 6.72
C LEU A 119 2.83 8.33 8.24
N LEU A 120 1.98 7.44 8.74
CA LEU A 120 1.56 7.39 10.13
C LEU A 120 1.78 5.99 10.72
N GLU A 121 2.06 5.92 12.02
CA GLU A 121 1.83 4.69 12.79
C GLU A 121 0.34 4.51 13.08
N GLU A 122 -0.07 3.30 13.45
CA GLU A 122 -1.45 2.95 13.80
C GLU A 122 -2.09 3.88 14.86
N ASN A 123 -1.29 4.38 15.80
CA ASN A 123 -1.73 5.30 16.85
C ASN A 123 -1.87 6.77 16.37
N GLY A 124 -1.65 7.05 15.09
CA GLY A 124 -1.72 8.39 14.50
C GLY A 124 -0.44 9.22 14.63
N THR A 125 0.66 8.65 15.13
CA THR A 125 1.97 9.33 15.15
C THR A 125 2.43 9.58 13.72
N VAL A 126 2.72 10.84 13.38
CA VAL A 126 3.22 11.23 12.06
C VAL A 126 4.71 10.91 11.96
N LEU A 127 5.07 9.99 11.07
CA LEU A 127 6.46 9.65 10.74
C LEU A 127 6.99 10.55 9.62
N GLU A 128 6.16 10.85 8.63
CA GLU A 128 6.50 11.70 7.50
C GLU A 128 5.30 12.56 7.08
N LYS A 129 5.56 13.79 6.66
CA LYS A 129 4.59 14.65 5.99
C LYS A 129 5.28 15.41 4.87
N ARG A 130 4.78 15.27 3.65
CA ARG A 130 5.30 15.97 2.46
C ARG A 130 4.17 16.58 1.65
N LYS A 131 4.39 17.76 1.07
CA LYS A 131 3.51 18.33 0.04
C LYS A 131 3.76 17.61 -1.29
N LEU A 132 2.70 17.28 -2.02
CA LEU A 132 2.73 16.60 -3.33
C LEU A 132 2.69 17.57 -4.50
#